data_AF-A0A0D0PFW8-F1
#
_entry.id   AF-A0A0D0PFW8-F1
#
_cell.length_a   1.000
_cell.length_b   1.000
_cell.length_c   1.000
_cell.angle_alpha   90.00
_cell.angle_beta   90.00
_cell.angle_gamma   90.00
#
_symmetry.space_group_name_H-M   'P 1'
#
loop_
_entity.id
_entity.type
_entity.pdbx_description
1 polymer ?
#
loop_
_entity_poly.entity_id
_entity_poly.type
_entity_poly.pdbx_seq_one_letter_code
_entity_poly.pdbx_strand_id
1 'polypeptide(L)'
;MWRCAVGGPREALWHGLIRRNHGCTHFIVGRDHASPGKNSQGVDFYGPYDAQKLFRKHQAEMGIEMVPFKQMVYVQERAQYEPADEIEEGVTVLNISGTELRRRLREGIDLPEWFSFPEVVRELRRTSPPRARQGFTVFLTGLSGAGKSTIANALRVKLMELGGRPVTLLDGDIVRKNLSSELGFSREHRDLNIRRIGFVAAEITKNGGIAICAPIAPYAATRRAVREEVETTAPSSRSTWPPALRNASGVTGRASTGWPGRARSRSSPASRPLTRSRRSRNFACRLKAPKSTTAPNR
;
A
#
# COMPACT_ATOMS: atom_id res chain seq x y z
N MET A 1 4.99 26.69 3.68
CA MET A 1 5.32 25.25 3.77
C MET A 1 6.53 24.98 2.90
N TRP A 2 7.64 24.56 3.49
CA TRP A 2 8.89 24.27 2.80
C TRP A 2 8.77 22.93 2.03
N ARG A 3 9.20 22.88 0.76
CA ARG A 3 9.30 21.63 -0.01
C ARG A 3 10.77 21.33 -0.28
N CYS A 4 11.24 20.22 0.27
CA CYS A 4 12.59 19.71 0.04
C CYS A 4 12.74 19.29 -1.43
N ALA A 5 13.76 19.80 -2.11
CA ALA A 5 14.08 19.47 -3.51
C ALA A 5 14.87 18.15 -3.62
N VAL A 6 15.39 17.66 -2.49
CA VAL A 6 16.23 16.47 -2.36
C VAL A 6 17.53 16.58 -3.18
N GLY A 7 18.18 17.74 -3.09
CA GLY A 7 19.34 18.17 -3.88
C GLY A 7 20.71 17.99 -3.18
N GLY A 8 20.77 17.20 -2.11
CA GLY A 8 22.02 16.83 -1.43
C GLY A 8 22.88 18.04 -1.04
N PRO A 9 24.15 18.13 -1.48
CA PRO A 9 25.07 19.19 -1.06
C PRO A 9 24.57 20.62 -1.31
N ARG A 10 23.93 20.89 -2.46
CA ARG A 10 23.42 22.24 -2.77
C ARG A 10 22.27 22.63 -1.85
N GLU A 11 21.41 21.67 -1.54
CA GLU A 11 20.30 21.90 -0.60
C GLU A 11 20.79 22.03 0.84
N ALA A 12 21.92 21.41 1.21
CA ALA A 12 22.56 21.64 2.50
C ALA A 12 22.97 23.12 2.70
N LEU A 13 23.58 23.74 1.67
CA LEU A 13 23.87 25.19 1.69
C LEU A 13 22.60 26.01 1.84
N TRP A 14 21.58 25.68 1.04
CA TRP A 14 20.31 26.36 1.08
C TRP A 14 19.68 26.29 2.47
N HIS A 15 19.66 25.09 3.08
CA HIS A 15 19.26 24.84 4.46
C HIS A 15 20.01 25.74 5.45
N GLY A 16 21.32 25.87 5.33
CA GLY A 16 22.13 26.77 6.14
C GLY A 16 21.66 28.22 6.07
N LEU A 17 21.52 28.77 4.86
CA LEU A 17 21.04 30.15 4.65
C LEU A 17 19.66 30.39 5.26
N ILE A 18 18.74 29.44 5.12
CA ILE A 18 17.40 29.55 5.72
C ILE A 18 17.50 29.57 7.23
N ARG A 19 18.29 28.68 7.84
CA ARG A 19 18.44 28.63 9.30
C ARG A 19 19.10 29.91 9.82
N ARG A 20 20.08 30.46 9.10
CA ARG A 20 20.63 31.79 9.40
C ARG A 20 19.56 32.86 9.39
N ASN A 21 18.70 32.89 8.37
CA ASN A 21 17.60 33.85 8.29
C ASN A 21 16.56 33.66 9.41
N HIS A 22 16.48 32.47 10.02
CA HIS A 22 15.71 32.19 11.22
C HIS A 22 16.47 32.46 12.53
N GLY A 23 17.67 33.07 12.46
CA GLY A 23 18.46 33.47 13.63
C GLY A 23 19.39 32.38 14.18
N CYS A 24 19.57 31.25 13.50
CA CYS A 24 20.50 30.21 13.95
C CYS A 24 21.96 30.62 13.69
N THR A 25 22.82 30.42 14.70
CA THR A 25 24.28 30.60 14.59
C THR A 25 24.99 29.33 14.12
N HIS A 26 24.40 28.17 14.40
CA HIS A 26 24.93 26.86 14.09
C HIS A 26 23.90 26.01 13.32
N PHE A 27 24.39 25.11 12.46
CA PHE A 27 23.55 24.19 11.72
C PHE A 27 24.17 22.79 11.63
N ILE A 28 23.40 21.78 12.04
CA ILE A 28 23.82 20.38 11.97
C ILE A 28 23.77 19.89 10.53
N VAL A 29 24.88 19.30 10.05
CA VAL A 29 24.95 18.62 8.75
C VAL A 29 25.43 17.19 8.97
N GLY A 30 24.55 16.22 8.76
CA GLY A 30 24.82 14.80 8.98
C GLY A 30 25.29 14.04 7.73
N ARG A 31 25.40 12.72 7.86
CA ARG A 31 25.57 11.79 6.75
C ARG A 31 24.36 11.85 5.80
N ASP A 32 24.60 11.82 4.50
CA ASP A 32 23.58 11.85 3.43
C ASP A 32 22.60 13.03 3.51
N HIS A 33 23.03 14.19 4.03
CA HIS A 33 22.14 15.34 4.26
C HIS A 33 21.42 15.78 2.98
N ALA A 34 20.09 15.78 3.01
CA ALA A 34 19.20 16.07 1.88
C ALA A 34 19.44 15.20 0.62
N SER A 35 20.06 14.03 0.75
CA SER A 35 20.28 13.10 -0.35
C SER A 35 19.01 12.30 -0.69
N PRO A 36 18.73 12.04 -1.99
CA PRO A 36 17.64 11.15 -2.41
C PRO A 36 18.00 9.67 -2.23
N GLY A 37 19.20 9.36 -1.76
CA GLY A 37 19.70 8.01 -1.56
C GLY A 37 20.26 7.42 -2.84
N LYS A 38 19.67 6.29 -3.28
CA LYS A 38 20.16 5.48 -4.39
C LYS A 38 19.24 5.54 -5.60
N ASN A 39 19.82 5.49 -6.79
CA ASN A 39 19.06 5.32 -8.03
C ASN A 39 18.56 3.87 -8.19
N SER A 40 17.86 3.58 -9.29
CA SER A 40 17.31 2.24 -9.59
C SER A 40 18.38 1.15 -9.77
N GLN A 41 19.63 1.54 -10.00
CA GLN A 41 20.79 0.64 -10.12
C GLN A 41 21.53 0.46 -8.79
N GLY A 42 21.05 1.08 -7.70
CA GLY A 42 21.66 0.98 -6.37
C GLY A 42 22.89 1.89 -6.16
N VAL A 43 23.13 2.84 -7.08
CA VAL A 43 24.22 3.81 -6.98
C VAL A 43 23.74 5.05 -6.24
N ASP A 44 24.52 5.51 -5.25
CA ASP A 44 24.24 6.72 -4.49
C ASP A 44 24.36 7.98 -5.38
N PHE A 45 23.41 8.91 -5.26
CA PHE A 45 23.44 10.17 -6.02
C PHE A 45 24.55 11.12 -5.56
N TYR A 46 24.89 11.07 -4.28
CA TYR A 46 25.92 11.88 -3.63
C TYR A 46 26.69 11.00 -2.65
N GLY A 47 27.96 11.31 -2.40
CA GLY A 47 28.73 10.67 -1.36
C GLY A 47 28.22 11.05 0.05
N PRO A 48 28.49 10.19 1.06
CA PRO A 48 27.88 10.28 2.39
C PRO A 48 28.17 11.60 3.12
N TYR A 49 29.29 12.25 2.83
CA TYR A 49 29.72 13.49 3.49
C TYR A 49 29.94 14.64 2.51
N ASP A 50 29.48 14.52 1.27
CA ASP A 50 29.68 15.57 0.25
C ASP A 50 28.95 16.86 0.61
N ALA A 51 27.82 16.77 1.32
CA ALA A 51 27.13 17.93 1.88
C ALA A 51 27.98 18.67 2.91
N GLN A 52 28.67 17.97 3.81
CA GLN A 52 29.57 18.59 4.78
C GLN A 52 30.77 19.27 4.10
N LYS A 53 31.36 18.62 3.08
CA LYS A 53 32.48 19.20 2.31
C LYS A 53 32.08 20.52 1.67
N LEU A 54 30.93 20.53 0.98
CA LEU A 54 30.45 21.74 0.32
C LEU A 54 30.04 22.82 1.31
N PHE A 55 29.38 22.46 2.41
CA PHE A 55 28.98 23.41 3.45
C PHE A 55 30.18 24.08 4.10
N ARG A 56 31.21 23.31 4.47
CA ARG A 56 32.45 23.84 5.07
C ARG A 56 33.13 24.88 4.17
N LYS A 57 33.08 24.69 2.84
CA LYS A 57 33.64 25.66 1.88
C LYS A 57 32.95 27.02 1.92
N HIS A 58 31.64 27.07 2.20
CA HIS A 58 30.85 28.30 2.13
C HIS A 58 30.37 28.83 3.49
N GLN A 59 30.62 28.13 4.60
CA GLN A 59 30.09 28.51 5.91
C GLN A 59 30.47 29.92 6.36
N ALA A 60 31.68 30.38 6.04
CA ALA A 60 32.16 31.72 6.39
C ALA A 60 31.38 32.81 5.62
N GLU A 61 31.21 32.63 4.32
CA GLU A 61 30.40 33.51 3.46
C GLU A 61 28.93 33.50 3.90
N MET A 62 28.41 32.31 4.20
CA MET A 62 27.03 32.12 4.66
C MET A 62 26.81 32.60 6.09
N GLY A 63 27.84 32.95 6.88
CA GLY A 63 27.69 33.46 8.24
C GLY A 63 26.93 32.53 9.20
N ILE A 64 27.07 31.21 9.04
CA ILE A 64 26.49 30.18 9.93
C ILE A 64 27.48 29.02 10.06
N GLU A 65 27.73 28.58 11.29
CA GLU A 65 28.73 27.56 11.57
C GLU A 65 28.16 26.14 11.42
N MET A 66 28.88 25.26 10.73
CA MET A 66 28.48 23.86 10.61
C MET A 66 28.84 23.08 11.87
N VAL A 67 27.88 22.34 12.40
CA VAL A 67 28.13 21.27 13.38
C VAL A 67 28.09 19.93 12.63
N PRO A 68 29.24 19.32 12.28
CA PRO A 68 29.23 18.05 11.56
C PRO A 68 28.76 16.93 12.48
N PHE A 69 27.78 16.15 12.04
CA PHE A 69 27.31 14.97 12.76
C PHE A 69 27.74 13.71 12.01
N LYS A 70 28.48 12.84 12.70
CA LYS A 70 28.93 11.55 12.16
C LYS A 70 27.79 10.54 12.23
N GLN A 71 27.91 9.45 11.49
CA GLN A 71 26.96 8.34 11.65
C GLN A 71 27.13 7.74 13.04
N MET A 72 26.07 7.76 13.84
CA MET A 72 26.06 7.11 15.15
C MET A 72 25.59 5.67 15.02
N VAL A 73 26.11 4.80 15.88
CA VAL A 73 25.66 3.43 16.07
C VAL A 73 25.49 3.13 17.55
N TYR A 74 24.76 2.06 17.86
CA TYR A 74 24.57 1.63 19.24
C TYR A 74 25.57 0.53 19.60
N VAL A 75 26.37 0.73 20.64
CA VAL A 75 27.33 -0.25 21.16
C VAL A 75 26.68 -1.00 22.32
N GLN A 76 26.47 -2.31 22.15
CA GLN A 76 25.66 -3.10 23.07
C GLN A 76 26.29 -3.22 24.47
N GLU A 77 27.60 -3.46 24.52
CA GLU A 77 28.35 -3.69 25.77
C GLU A 77 28.37 -2.45 26.68
N ARG A 78 28.35 -1.27 26.07
CA ARG A 78 28.42 0.03 26.77
C ARG A 78 27.05 0.70 26.93
N ALA A 79 26.01 0.14 26.29
CA ALA A 79 24.65 0.68 26.25
C ALA A 79 24.57 2.16 25.83
N GLN A 80 25.40 2.58 24.86
CA GLN A 80 25.51 3.97 24.44
C GLN A 80 25.67 4.13 22.93
N TYR A 81 25.46 5.36 22.44
CA TYR A 81 25.64 5.71 21.04
C TYR A 81 27.01 6.31 20.81
N GLU A 82 27.76 5.75 19.85
CA GLU A 82 29.10 6.19 19.51
C GLU A 82 29.23 6.48 18.00
N PRO A 83 30.13 7.38 17.58
CA PRO A 83 30.45 7.58 16.17
C PRO A 83 31.00 6.30 15.54
N ALA A 84 30.51 5.99 14.33
CA ALA A 84 30.82 4.72 13.67
C ALA A 84 32.30 4.51 13.32
N ASP A 85 33.08 5.58 13.26
CA ASP A 85 34.51 5.61 12.94
C ASP A 85 35.42 5.57 14.20
N GLU A 86 34.85 5.62 15.40
CA GLU A 86 35.57 5.65 16.68
C GLU A 86 35.42 4.34 17.47
N ILE A 87 34.83 3.31 16.85
CA ILE A 87 34.53 2.03 17.49
C ILE A 87 35.78 1.16 17.56
N GLU A 88 36.10 0.66 18.76
CA GLU A 88 37.15 -0.33 18.99
C GLU A 88 36.79 -1.71 18.40
N GLU A 89 37.80 -2.48 17.98
CA GLU A 89 37.58 -3.85 17.54
C GLU A 89 37.10 -4.75 18.70
N GLY A 90 36.10 -5.60 18.43
CA GLY A 90 35.60 -6.59 19.40
C GLY A 90 34.32 -6.21 20.14
N VAL A 91 33.69 -5.08 19.83
CA VAL A 91 32.37 -4.70 20.38
C VAL A 91 31.22 -5.01 19.43
N THR A 92 30.02 -5.22 19.98
CA THR A 92 28.82 -5.54 19.21
C THR A 92 28.10 -4.26 18.81
N VAL A 93 28.16 -3.96 17.52
CA VAL A 93 27.51 -2.80 16.91
C VAL A 93 26.12 -3.14 16.42
N LEU A 94 25.10 -2.43 16.93
CA LEU A 94 23.71 -2.57 16.51
C LEU A 94 23.26 -1.36 15.70
N ASN A 95 22.58 -1.64 14.59
CA ASN A 95 21.99 -0.62 13.71
C ASN A 95 20.73 -1.19 13.03
N ILE A 96 19.68 -0.37 12.90
CA ILE A 96 18.48 -0.69 12.13
C ILE A 96 18.38 0.29 10.96
N SER A 97 18.47 -0.23 9.74
CA SER A 97 18.27 0.57 8.53
C SER A 97 16.82 1.04 8.41
N GLY A 98 16.59 2.13 7.66
CA GLY A 98 15.24 2.60 7.37
C GLY A 98 14.37 1.57 6.64
N THR A 99 14.96 0.67 5.86
CA THR A 99 14.24 -0.45 5.21
C THR A 99 13.77 -1.47 6.25
N GLU A 100 14.61 -1.81 7.22
CA GLU A 100 14.29 -2.73 8.30
C GLU A 100 13.25 -2.13 9.26
N LEU A 101 13.37 -0.85 9.61
CA LEU A 101 12.36 -0.11 10.37
C LEU A 101 10.98 -0.22 9.71
N ARG A 102 10.90 0.09 8.40
CA ARG A 102 9.64 -0.01 7.65
C ARG A 102 9.11 -1.45 7.58
N ARG A 103 9.99 -2.46 7.51
CA ARG A 103 9.58 -3.87 7.57
C ARG A 103 8.96 -4.20 8.92
N ARG A 104 9.64 -3.85 10.02
CA ARG A 104 9.15 -4.11 11.38
C ARG A 104 7.81 -3.42 11.67
N LEU A 105 7.67 -2.15 11.29
CA LEU A 105 6.40 -1.42 11.41
C LEU A 105 5.26 -2.13 10.65
N ARG A 106 5.54 -2.58 9.42
CA ARG A 106 4.56 -3.23 8.54
C ARG A 106 4.16 -4.62 9.01
N GLU A 107 5.11 -5.39 9.52
CA GLU A 107 4.90 -6.76 10.02
C GLU A 107 4.39 -6.78 11.47
N GLY A 108 4.44 -5.64 12.16
CA GLY A 108 4.09 -5.55 13.58
C GLY A 108 5.16 -6.12 14.50
N ILE A 109 6.39 -6.30 14.01
CA ILE A 109 7.55 -6.73 14.81
C ILE A 109 7.96 -5.59 15.72
N ASP A 110 8.41 -5.90 16.94
CA ASP A 110 8.86 -4.90 17.89
C ASP A 110 10.17 -4.21 17.50
N LEU A 111 10.19 -2.92 17.81
CA LEU A 111 11.36 -2.07 17.68
C LEU A 111 12.06 -2.05 19.03
N PRO A 112 13.37 -2.36 19.08
CA PRO A 112 14.11 -2.33 20.33
C PRO A 112 14.12 -0.92 20.93
N GLU A 113 14.07 -0.84 22.26
CA GLU A 113 14.11 0.44 22.98
C GLU A 113 15.40 1.22 22.73
N TRP A 114 16.51 0.50 22.52
CA TRP A 114 17.78 1.12 22.12
C TRP A 114 17.71 1.81 20.77
N PHE A 115 16.73 1.52 19.90
CA PHE A 115 16.61 2.15 18.58
C PHE A 115 15.75 3.41 18.60
N SER A 116 14.65 3.40 19.35
CA SER A 116 13.72 4.52 19.43
C SER A 116 12.87 4.44 20.69
N PHE A 117 12.52 5.60 21.24
CA PHE A 117 11.69 5.71 22.43
C PHE A 117 10.30 5.09 22.22
N PRO A 118 9.71 4.44 23.24
CA PRO A 118 8.39 3.81 23.15
C PRO A 118 7.27 4.74 22.65
N GLU A 119 7.31 6.02 23.02
CA GLU A 119 6.34 7.05 22.61
C GLU A 119 6.44 7.33 21.12
N VAL A 120 7.66 7.42 20.59
CA VAL A 120 7.90 7.64 19.16
C VAL A 120 7.45 6.41 18.38
N VAL A 121 7.78 5.21 18.85
CA VAL A 121 7.32 3.95 18.23
C VAL A 121 5.79 3.88 18.21
N ARG A 122 5.12 4.30 19.29
CA ARG A 122 3.65 4.35 19.38
C ARG A 122 3.06 5.26 18.31
N GLU A 123 3.60 6.47 18.13
CA GLU A 123 3.16 7.41 17.09
C GLU A 123 3.45 6.91 15.67
N LEU A 124 4.62 6.27 15.45
CA LEU A 124 4.94 5.64 14.17
C LEU A 124 3.97 4.51 13.83
N ARG A 125 3.58 3.68 14.81
CA ARG A 125 2.59 2.62 14.63
C ARG A 125 1.18 3.17 14.42
N ARG A 126 0.84 4.34 14.98
CA ARG A 126 -0.44 5.01 14.75
C ARG A 126 -0.60 5.47 13.31
N THR A 127 0.45 6.07 12.75
CA THR A 127 0.45 6.59 11.37
C THR A 127 0.73 5.50 10.32
N SER A 128 1.52 4.49 10.68
CA SER A 128 1.88 3.34 9.84
C SER A 128 1.49 2.03 10.52
N PRO A 129 0.19 1.70 10.57
CA PRO A 129 -0.28 0.50 11.26
C PRO A 129 0.24 -0.78 10.59
N PRO A 130 0.41 -1.89 11.33
CA PRO A 130 0.76 -3.19 10.76
C PRO A 130 -0.28 -3.66 9.73
N ARG A 131 0.14 -4.46 8.75
CA ARG A 131 -0.75 -4.98 7.68
C ARG A 131 -2.00 -5.67 8.20
N ALA A 132 -1.93 -6.34 9.35
CA ALA A 132 -3.08 -6.99 9.98
C ALA A 132 -4.21 -6.00 10.32
N ARG A 133 -3.88 -4.72 10.58
CA ARG A 133 -4.80 -3.64 10.92
C ARG A 133 -5.06 -2.66 9.78
N GLN A 134 -4.34 -2.79 8.66
CA GLN A 134 -4.56 -1.96 7.48
C GLN A 134 -5.84 -2.35 6.73
N GLY A 135 -6.49 -1.35 6.13
CA GLY A 135 -7.56 -1.56 5.18
C GLY A 135 -7.03 -2.10 3.86
N PHE A 136 -7.88 -2.79 3.11
CA PHE A 136 -7.55 -3.26 1.76
C PHE A 136 -8.80 -3.37 0.89
N THR A 137 -8.61 -3.28 -0.43
CA THR A 137 -9.69 -3.49 -1.40
C THR A 137 -9.53 -4.83 -2.11
N VAL A 138 -10.62 -5.61 -2.20
CA VAL A 138 -10.73 -6.79 -3.06
C VAL A 138 -11.58 -6.42 -4.27
N PHE A 139 -10.98 -6.41 -5.45
CA PHE A 139 -11.66 -6.00 -6.68
C PHE A 139 -11.90 -7.21 -7.60
N LEU A 140 -13.13 -7.74 -7.56
CA LEU A 140 -13.57 -8.87 -8.38
C LEU A 140 -14.10 -8.37 -9.73
N THR A 141 -13.49 -8.83 -10.83
CA THR A 141 -13.94 -8.53 -12.19
C THR A 141 -14.13 -9.79 -13.02
N GLY A 142 -15.09 -9.76 -13.93
CA GLY A 142 -15.55 -10.91 -14.70
C GLY A 142 -16.90 -10.67 -15.36
N LEU A 143 -17.29 -11.58 -16.25
CA LEU A 143 -18.56 -11.52 -16.97
C LEU A 143 -19.77 -11.52 -16.01
N SER A 144 -20.90 -11.01 -16.49
CA SER A 144 -22.17 -11.17 -15.77
C SER A 144 -22.47 -12.67 -15.59
N GLY A 145 -22.99 -13.06 -14.41
CA GLY A 145 -23.25 -14.46 -14.09
C GLY A 145 -22.02 -15.32 -13.77
N ALA A 146 -20.81 -14.76 -13.77
CA ALA A 146 -19.58 -15.52 -13.45
C ALA A 146 -19.43 -15.91 -11.95
N GLY A 147 -20.40 -15.60 -11.10
CA GLY A 147 -20.36 -15.90 -9.65
C GLY A 147 -19.64 -14.86 -8.79
N LYS A 148 -19.36 -13.64 -9.31
CA LYS A 148 -18.66 -12.58 -8.56
C LYS A 148 -19.37 -12.22 -7.25
N SER A 149 -20.67 -11.93 -7.31
CA SER A 149 -21.47 -11.58 -6.14
C SER A 149 -21.56 -12.74 -5.13
N THR A 150 -21.57 -13.99 -5.61
CA THR A 150 -21.53 -15.17 -4.73
C THR A 150 -20.21 -15.25 -3.96
N ILE A 151 -19.08 -15.10 -4.65
CA ILE A 151 -17.76 -15.07 -4.01
C ILE A 151 -17.62 -13.87 -3.08
N ALA A 152 -18.11 -12.69 -3.50
CA ALA A 152 -18.05 -11.46 -2.71
C ALA A 152 -18.83 -11.60 -1.39
N ASN A 153 -20.03 -12.18 -1.42
CA ASN A 153 -20.83 -12.42 -0.23
C ASN A 153 -20.20 -13.46 0.69
N ALA A 154 -19.70 -14.57 0.15
CA ALA A 154 -19.01 -15.58 0.95
C ALA A 154 -17.76 -14.99 1.63
N LEU A 155 -16.96 -14.20 0.88
CA LEU A 155 -15.79 -13.50 1.41
C LEU A 155 -16.17 -12.48 2.49
N ARG A 156 -17.25 -11.72 2.27
CA ARG A 156 -17.78 -10.78 3.27
C ARG A 156 -18.10 -11.49 4.57
N VAL A 157 -18.84 -12.58 4.52
CA VAL A 157 -19.19 -13.38 5.71
C VAL A 157 -17.94 -13.86 6.43
N LYS A 158 -16.97 -14.43 5.70
CA LYS A 158 -15.70 -14.88 6.32
C LYS A 158 -14.88 -13.76 6.94
N LEU A 159 -14.83 -12.58 6.31
CA LEU A 159 -14.11 -11.44 6.89
C LEU A 159 -14.83 -10.84 8.09
N MET A 160 -16.17 -10.85 8.11
CA MET A 160 -16.96 -10.47 9.27
C MET A 160 -16.78 -11.47 10.43
N GLU A 161 -16.73 -12.77 10.16
CA GLU A 161 -16.44 -13.81 11.15
C GLU A 161 -15.05 -13.64 11.78
N LEU A 162 -14.02 -13.34 10.98
CA LEU A 162 -12.67 -13.08 11.49
C LEU A 162 -12.58 -11.81 12.35
N GLY A 163 -13.49 -10.86 12.13
CA GLY A 163 -13.53 -9.60 12.86
C GLY A 163 -12.34 -8.67 12.61
N GLY A 164 -12.25 -7.63 13.44
CA GLY A 164 -11.11 -6.69 13.49
C GLY A 164 -11.17 -5.50 12.53
N ARG A 165 -11.85 -5.60 11.38
CA ARG A 165 -12.00 -4.48 10.42
C ARG A 165 -13.43 -4.40 9.88
N PRO A 166 -13.98 -3.19 9.69
CA PRO A 166 -15.29 -3.04 9.06
C PRO A 166 -15.24 -3.47 7.59
N VAL A 167 -16.21 -4.27 7.15
CA VAL A 167 -16.28 -4.81 5.80
C VAL A 167 -17.44 -4.17 5.05
N THR A 168 -17.14 -3.54 3.91
CA THR A 168 -18.14 -2.92 3.02
C THR A 168 -18.19 -3.66 1.68
N LEU A 169 -19.40 -4.04 1.26
CA LEU A 169 -19.65 -4.67 -0.04
C LEU A 169 -20.16 -3.63 -1.05
N LEU A 170 -19.38 -3.37 -2.09
CA LEU A 170 -19.72 -2.53 -3.24
C LEU A 170 -20.08 -3.43 -4.42
N ASP A 171 -21.26 -4.06 -4.35
CA ASP A 171 -21.81 -4.86 -5.46
C ASP A 171 -22.50 -3.99 -6.50
N GLY A 172 -22.57 -4.46 -7.75
CA GLY A 172 -23.10 -3.72 -8.89
C GLY A 172 -24.52 -3.20 -8.67
N ASP A 173 -25.38 -3.96 -8.00
CA ASP A 173 -26.76 -3.55 -7.75
C ASP A 173 -26.87 -2.49 -6.66
N ILE A 174 -26.08 -2.60 -5.59
CA ILE A 174 -26.01 -1.61 -4.51
C ILE A 174 -25.42 -0.29 -5.05
N VAL A 175 -24.36 -0.38 -5.84
CA VAL A 175 -23.71 0.79 -6.43
C VAL A 175 -24.64 1.47 -7.43
N ARG A 176 -25.31 0.71 -8.31
CA ARG A 176 -26.24 1.30 -9.29
C ARG A 176 -27.41 2.02 -8.64
N LYS A 177 -27.91 1.53 -7.50
CA LYS A 177 -28.99 2.19 -6.76
C LYS A 177 -28.54 3.49 -6.10
N ASN A 178 -27.35 3.50 -5.49
CA ASN A 178 -26.94 4.58 -4.57
C ASN A 178 -25.96 5.59 -5.16
N LEU A 179 -25.15 5.19 -6.14
CA LEU A 179 -24.00 5.98 -6.62
C LEU A 179 -24.05 6.29 -8.11
N SER A 180 -24.92 5.61 -8.87
CA SER A 180 -24.89 5.61 -10.35
C SER A 180 -26.27 5.38 -10.96
N SER A 181 -27.34 5.83 -10.30
CA SER A 181 -28.72 5.61 -10.75
C SER A 181 -29.02 6.37 -12.05
N GLU A 182 -28.30 7.45 -12.31
CA GLU A 182 -28.37 8.28 -13.51
C GLU A 182 -27.54 7.73 -14.69
N LEU A 183 -26.66 6.75 -14.44
CA LEU A 183 -25.73 6.26 -15.45
C LEU A 183 -26.34 5.14 -16.33
N GLY A 184 -26.41 5.41 -17.63
CA GLY A 184 -26.75 4.44 -18.67
C GLY A 184 -25.68 3.37 -18.94
N PHE A 185 -25.70 2.77 -20.13
CA PHE A 185 -24.85 1.62 -20.50
C PHE A 185 -23.73 1.93 -21.50
N SER A 186 -23.52 3.21 -21.84
CA SER A 186 -22.42 3.65 -22.70
C SER A 186 -21.05 3.28 -22.11
N ARG A 187 -20.01 3.33 -22.94
CA ARG A 187 -18.64 3.04 -22.49
C ARG A 187 -18.22 4.02 -21.40
N GLU A 188 -18.51 5.30 -21.62
CA GLU A 188 -18.20 6.42 -20.74
C GLU A 188 -18.90 6.27 -19.39
N HIS A 189 -20.19 5.92 -19.39
CA HIS A 189 -20.95 5.68 -18.16
C HIS A 189 -20.44 4.45 -17.40
N ARG A 190 -20.03 3.38 -18.09
CA ARG A 190 -19.41 2.22 -17.44
C ARG A 190 -18.08 2.58 -16.81
N ASP A 191 -17.24 3.33 -17.51
CA ASP A 191 -15.95 3.77 -16.98
C ASP A 191 -16.10 4.69 -15.77
N LEU A 192 -17.03 5.64 -15.83
CA LEU A 192 -17.34 6.54 -14.72
C LEU A 192 -17.85 5.76 -13.50
N ASN A 193 -18.75 4.79 -13.70
CA ASN A 193 -19.24 3.94 -12.62
C ASN A 193 -18.10 3.18 -11.93
N ILE A 194 -17.14 2.63 -12.69
CA ILE A 194 -15.99 1.92 -12.10
C ILE A 194 -15.07 2.88 -11.32
N ARG A 195 -14.85 4.09 -11.82
CA ARG A 195 -14.07 5.12 -11.12
C ARG A 195 -14.74 5.55 -9.81
N ARG A 196 -16.06 5.74 -9.80
CA ARG A 196 -16.81 6.04 -8.57
C ARG A 196 -16.67 4.95 -7.51
N ILE A 197 -16.77 3.68 -7.92
CA ILE A 197 -16.49 2.54 -7.03
C ILE A 197 -15.06 2.60 -6.49
N GLY A 198 -14.09 2.90 -7.36
CA GLY A 198 -12.68 3.04 -6.99
C GLY A 198 -12.45 4.10 -5.92
N PHE A 199 -13.01 5.28 -6.11
CA PHE A 199 -12.94 6.39 -5.14
C PHE A 199 -13.50 5.98 -3.77
N VAL A 200 -14.70 5.41 -3.72
CA VAL A 200 -15.31 4.97 -2.45
C VAL A 200 -14.48 3.86 -1.80
N ALA A 201 -13.99 2.90 -2.59
CA ALA A 201 -13.12 1.83 -2.09
C ALA A 201 -11.79 2.37 -1.54
N ALA A 202 -11.23 3.41 -2.15
CA ALA A 202 -10.01 4.06 -1.70
C ALA A 202 -10.20 4.74 -0.35
N GLU A 203 -11.29 5.48 -0.14
CA GLU A 203 -11.60 6.11 1.15
C GLU A 203 -11.91 5.08 2.25
N ILE A 204 -12.59 3.98 1.94
CA ILE A 204 -12.79 2.87 2.88
C ILE A 204 -11.43 2.26 3.29
N THR A 205 -10.56 2.00 2.31
CA THR A 205 -9.25 1.40 2.53
C THR A 205 -8.35 2.30 3.38
N LYS A 206 -8.34 3.60 3.09
CA LYS A 206 -7.61 4.63 3.83
C LYS A 206 -7.98 4.67 5.31
N ASN A 207 -9.27 4.47 5.63
CA ASN A 207 -9.78 4.46 6.99
C ASN A 207 -9.70 3.08 7.68
N GLY A 208 -8.90 2.15 7.16
CA GLY A 208 -8.69 0.83 7.78
C GLY A 208 -9.78 -0.22 7.48
N GLY A 209 -10.76 0.13 6.65
CA GLY A 209 -11.84 -0.78 6.26
C GLY A 209 -11.46 -1.72 5.12
N ILE A 210 -12.27 -2.76 4.95
CA ILE A 210 -12.16 -3.71 3.85
C ILE A 210 -13.24 -3.41 2.83
N ALA A 211 -12.86 -3.02 1.61
CA ALA A 211 -13.79 -2.81 0.51
C ALA A 211 -13.82 -4.04 -0.42
N ILE A 212 -14.98 -4.67 -0.59
CA ILE A 212 -15.17 -5.78 -1.52
C ILE A 212 -15.98 -5.25 -2.71
N CYS A 213 -15.36 -5.16 -3.88
CA CYS A 213 -15.98 -4.65 -5.10
C CYS A 213 -16.27 -5.80 -6.05
N ALA A 214 -17.49 -5.90 -6.59
CA ALA A 214 -17.85 -6.92 -7.58
C ALA A 214 -18.45 -6.40 -8.91
N PRO A 215 -18.00 -5.26 -9.48
CA PRO A 215 -18.62 -4.70 -10.67
C PRO A 215 -18.25 -5.44 -11.96
N ILE A 216 -18.99 -5.13 -13.03
CA ILE A 216 -18.58 -5.49 -14.40
C ILE A 216 -17.59 -4.41 -14.88
N ALA A 217 -16.29 -4.70 -14.79
CA ALA A 217 -15.21 -3.79 -15.18
C ALA A 217 -14.44 -4.32 -16.41
N PRO A 218 -14.96 -4.13 -17.64
CA PRO A 218 -14.45 -4.79 -18.84
C PRO A 218 -13.11 -4.21 -19.33
N TYR A 219 -12.82 -2.93 -19.05
CA TYR A 219 -11.66 -2.21 -19.58
C TYR A 219 -10.46 -2.26 -18.63
N ALA A 220 -9.31 -2.70 -19.15
CA ALA A 220 -8.09 -2.84 -18.35
C ALA A 220 -7.54 -1.51 -17.84
N ALA A 221 -7.59 -0.45 -18.66
CA ALA A 221 -7.14 0.89 -18.28
C ALA A 221 -7.87 1.40 -17.03
N THR A 222 -9.19 1.27 -17.00
CA THR A 222 -10.02 1.71 -15.87
C THR A 222 -9.72 0.92 -14.60
N ARG A 223 -9.47 -0.40 -14.71
CA ARG A 223 -9.04 -1.22 -13.57
C ARG A 223 -7.67 -0.81 -13.03
N ARG A 224 -6.75 -0.42 -13.91
CA ARG A 224 -5.42 0.09 -13.51
C ARG A 224 -5.55 1.43 -12.79
N ALA A 225 -6.35 2.35 -13.32
CA ALA A 225 -6.61 3.64 -12.69
C ALA A 225 -7.19 3.50 -11.27
N VAL A 226 -8.18 2.62 -11.08
CA VAL A 226 -8.75 2.35 -9.74
C VAL A 226 -7.70 1.75 -8.80
N ARG A 227 -6.84 0.85 -9.29
CA ARG A 227 -5.74 0.30 -8.49
C ARG A 227 -4.79 1.41 -8.04
N GLU A 228 -4.35 2.27 -8.96
CA GLU A 228 -3.44 3.37 -8.68
C GLU A 228 -4.05 4.36 -7.67
N GLU A 229 -5.35 4.63 -7.78
CA GLU A 229 -6.10 5.48 -6.86
C GLU A 229 -6.10 4.90 -5.43
N VAL A 230 -6.48 3.62 -5.27
CA VAL A 230 -6.46 2.95 -3.95
C VAL A 230 -5.04 2.92 -3.37
N GLU A 231 -4.03 2.62 -4.19
CA GLU A 231 -2.62 2.54 -3.77
C GLU A 231 -2.01 3.92 -3.41
N THR A 232 -2.59 5.01 -3.93
CA THR A 232 -2.14 6.38 -3.65
C THR A 232 -2.86 6.98 -2.45
N THR A 233 -4.17 6.77 -2.34
CA THR A 233 -5.01 7.31 -1.26
C THR A 233 -4.81 6.57 0.06
N ALA A 234 -4.45 5.28 0.00
CA ALA A 234 -4.12 4.47 1.17
C ALA A 234 -2.67 3.97 1.08
N PRO A 235 -1.65 4.83 1.24
CA PRO A 235 -0.25 4.46 1.03
C PRO A 235 0.26 3.43 2.05
N SER A 236 -0.36 3.36 3.24
CA SER A 236 -0.14 2.27 4.20
C SER A 236 -0.50 0.90 3.61
N SER A 237 -1.57 0.83 2.80
CA SER A 237 -2.04 -0.39 2.11
C SER A 237 -1.24 -0.74 0.83
N ARG A 238 -0.33 0.14 0.38
CA ARG A 238 0.46 -0.01 -0.87
C ARG A 238 1.31 -1.29 -0.92
N SER A 239 1.42 -1.98 0.22
CA SER A 239 2.20 -3.22 0.34
C SER A 239 1.37 -4.51 0.33
N THR A 240 0.05 -4.48 0.24
CA THR A 240 -0.82 -5.67 0.33
C THR A 240 -1.46 -6.04 -0.99
N TRP A 241 -0.64 -6.63 -1.86
CA TRP A 241 -1.09 -7.75 -2.68
C TRP A 241 0.02 -8.81 -2.61
N PRO A 242 -0.21 -10.01 -2.05
CA PRO A 242 0.71 -11.12 -2.27
C PRO A 242 0.93 -11.25 -3.79
N PRO A 243 2.13 -11.63 -4.28
CA PRO A 243 2.35 -11.84 -5.72
C PRO A 243 1.26 -12.70 -6.38
N ALA A 244 0.71 -13.65 -5.61
CA ALA A 244 -0.42 -14.50 -6.01
C ALA A 244 -1.76 -13.75 -6.21
N LEU A 245 -2.00 -12.63 -5.52
CA LEU A 245 -3.20 -11.79 -5.64
C LEU A 245 -2.97 -10.50 -6.44
N ARG A 246 -1.71 -10.09 -6.72
CA ARG A 246 -1.40 -8.98 -7.64
C ARG A 246 -2.09 -9.15 -8.99
N ASN A 247 -2.29 -10.41 -9.40
CA ASN A 247 -2.89 -10.77 -10.67
C ASN A 247 -4.34 -11.31 -10.55
N ALA A 248 -4.97 -11.31 -9.37
CA ALA A 248 -6.33 -11.87 -9.16
C ALA A 248 -7.47 -11.04 -9.79
N SER A 249 -7.17 -10.20 -10.76
CA SER A 249 -8.15 -9.65 -11.70
C SER A 249 -8.45 -10.68 -12.80
N GLY A 250 -9.42 -11.57 -12.57
CA GLY A 250 -9.98 -12.37 -13.66
C GLY A 250 -10.61 -13.69 -13.26
N VAL A 251 -11.85 -13.66 -12.77
CA VAL A 251 -12.73 -14.83 -12.84
C VAL A 251 -13.62 -14.65 -14.08
N THR A 252 -13.23 -15.26 -15.21
CA THR A 252 -14.09 -15.37 -16.39
C THR A 252 -14.55 -16.81 -16.56
N GLY A 253 -15.73 -17.13 -16.03
CA GLY A 253 -16.46 -18.37 -16.31
C GLY A 253 -17.58 -18.09 -17.32
N ARG A 254 -17.71 -18.95 -18.34
CA ARG A 254 -18.84 -18.96 -19.27
C ARG A 254 -19.93 -19.83 -18.64
N ALA A 255 -21.07 -19.26 -18.24
CA ALA A 255 -22.21 -20.03 -17.79
C ALA A 255 -22.95 -20.57 -19.03
N SER A 256 -22.87 -21.88 -19.26
CA SER A 256 -23.76 -22.59 -20.19
C SER A 256 -24.93 -23.13 -19.38
N THR A 257 -26.05 -22.42 -19.40
CA THR A 257 -27.35 -23.00 -19.04
C THR A 257 -28.37 -22.52 -20.07
N GLY A 258 -28.90 -23.48 -20.84
CA GLY A 258 -30.06 -23.26 -21.67
C GLY A 258 -31.27 -23.02 -20.78
N TRP A 259 -31.99 -21.95 -21.05
CA TRP A 259 -33.41 -21.71 -20.74
C TRP A 259 -33.87 -20.50 -21.57
N PRO A 260 -35.08 -20.51 -22.15
CA PRO A 260 -35.45 -19.57 -23.20
C PRO A 260 -36.04 -18.26 -22.65
N GLY A 261 -35.84 -17.18 -23.39
CA GLY A 261 -36.74 -16.01 -23.35
C GLY A 261 -36.40 -14.89 -22.35
N ARG A 262 -35.43 -14.05 -22.69
CA ARG A 262 -35.51 -12.57 -22.54
C ARG A 262 -34.37 -11.93 -23.32
N ALA A 263 -34.70 -10.94 -24.14
CA ALA A 263 -33.79 -10.24 -25.04
C ALA A 263 -32.56 -9.73 -24.29
N ARG A 264 -31.38 -10.31 -24.60
CA ARG A 264 -30.08 -9.85 -24.09
C ARG A 264 -29.49 -8.90 -25.13
N SER A 265 -29.21 -7.66 -24.73
CA SER A 265 -28.42 -6.74 -25.55
C SER A 265 -27.03 -7.33 -25.80
N ARG A 266 -26.59 -7.30 -27.06
CA ARG A 266 -25.29 -7.83 -27.49
C ARG A 266 -24.17 -7.11 -26.71
N SER A 267 -23.36 -7.88 -25.98
CA SER A 267 -22.26 -7.37 -25.17
C SER A 267 -21.04 -7.03 -26.02
N SER A 268 -20.45 -5.84 -25.83
CA SER A 268 -19.13 -5.47 -26.38
C SER A 268 -18.04 -6.45 -25.95
N PRO A 269 -17.00 -6.69 -26.78
CA PRO A 269 -15.97 -7.68 -26.49
C PRO A 269 -15.19 -7.33 -25.21
N ALA A 270 -15.16 -8.26 -24.26
CA ALA A 270 -14.42 -8.10 -23.01
C ALA A 270 -12.92 -8.32 -23.24
N SER A 271 -12.09 -7.34 -22.86
CA SER A 271 -10.64 -7.50 -22.89
C SER A 271 -10.20 -8.50 -21.81
N ARG A 272 -9.43 -9.54 -22.21
CA ARG A 272 -8.86 -10.51 -21.28
C ARG A 272 -7.73 -9.87 -20.46
N PRO A 273 -7.56 -10.21 -19.18
CA PRO A 273 -6.38 -9.79 -18.42
C PRO A 273 -5.10 -10.34 -19.07
N LEU A 274 -4.08 -9.49 -19.23
CA LEU A 274 -2.83 -9.80 -19.94
C LEU A 274 -1.84 -10.67 -19.14
N THR A 275 -2.09 -10.95 -17.85
CA THR A 275 -1.18 -11.70 -16.97
C THR A 275 -1.81 -13.00 -16.47
N ARG A 276 -1.07 -14.12 -16.54
CA ARG A 276 -1.50 -15.47 -16.15
C ARG A 276 -1.66 -15.56 -14.63
N SER A 277 -2.87 -15.33 -14.12
CA SER A 277 -3.22 -15.54 -12.71
C SER A 277 -4.04 -16.81 -12.49
N ARG A 278 -4.12 -17.26 -11.23
CA ARG A 278 -4.91 -18.45 -10.83
C ARG A 278 -6.34 -18.33 -11.37
N ARG A 279 -6.64 -19.13 -12.39
CA ARG A 279 -8.00 -19.36 -12.88
C ARG A 279 -8.68 -20.35 -11.94
N SER A 280 -9.61 -19.90 -11.11
CA SER A 280 -10.63 -20.82 -10.61
C SER A 280 -11.61 -21.07 -11.75
N ARG A 281 -11.50 -22.23 -12.42
CA ARG A 281 -12.67 -22.78 -13.13
C ARG A 281 -13.68 -23.11 -12.05
N ASN A 282 -14.94 -22.73 -12.20
CA ASN A 282 -16.00 -23.23 -11.34
C ASN A 282 -15.90 -24.76 -11.38
N PHE A 283 -15.39 -25.36 -10.31
CA PHE A 283 -15.60 -26.77 -10.06
C PHE A 283 -17.10 -26.91 -9.89
N ALA A 284 -17.72 -27.76 -10.71
CA ALA A 284 -19.04 -28.27 -10.43
C ALA A 284 -18.95 -29.01 -9.09
N CYS A 285 -19.23 -28.29 -7.99
CA CYS A 285 -19.46 -28.92 -6.71
C CYS A 285 -20.83 -29.58 -6.82
N ARG A 286 -20.83 -30.85 -7.23
CA ARG A 286 -22.00 -31.72 -7.16
C ARG A 286 -22.29 -31.91 -5.68
N LEU A 287 -23.12 -31.04 -5.11
CA LEU A 287 -23.75 -31.29 -3.81
C LEU A 287 -24.55 -32.59 -3.98
N LYS A 288 -24.02 -33.71 -3.50
CA LYS A 288 -24.82 -34.92 -3.27
C LYS A 288 -25.87 -34.51 -2.25
N ALA A 289 -27.13 -34.48 -2.66
CA ALA A 289 -28.25 -34.45 -1.72
C ALA A 289 -28.09 -35.62 -0.74
N PRO A 290 -28.30 -35.42 0.57
CA PRO A 290 -28.33 -36.54 1.50
C PRO A 290 -29.46 -37.48 1.08
N LYS A 291 -29.11 -38.76 0.88
CA LYS A 291 -30.10 -39.82 0.67
C LYS A 291 -31.00 -39.87 1.92
N SER A 292 -32.30 -39.82 1.70
CA SER A 292 -33.31 -40.15 2.70
C SER A 292 -33.02 -41.54 3.26
N THR A 293 -32.64 -41.62 4.54
CA THR A 293 -32.68 -42.87 5.29
C THR A 293 -34.14 -43.15 5.62
N THR A 294 -34.72 -44.09 4.88
CA THR A 294 -35.91 -44.82 5.29
C THR A 294 -35.61 -45.54 6.60
N ALA A 295 -36.42 -45.26 7.62
CA ALA A 295 -36.47 -46.07 8.83
C ALA A 295 -37.02 -47.47 8.50
N PRO A 296 -36.52 -48.55 9.11
CA PRO A 296 -37.23 -49.82 9.09
C PRO A 296 -38.33 -49.79 10.15
N ASN A 297 -39.57 -49.93 9.70
CA ASN A 297 -40.71 -50.22 10.57
C ASN A 297 -40.57 -51.65 11.13
N ARG A 298 -41.07 -51.83 12.35
CA ARG A 298 -41.56 -53.13 12.83
C ARG A 298 -42.68 -53.65 11.93
#